data_AF-A0A6J4UMN5-F1
#
_entry.id   AF-A0A6J4UMN5-F1
#
_cell.length_a   1.000
_cell.length_b   1.000
_cell.length_c   1.000
_cell.angle_alpha   90.00
_cell.angle_beta   90.00
_cell.angle_gamma   90.00
#
_symmetry.space_group_name_H-M   'P 1'
#
loop_
_entity.id
_entity.type
_entity.pdbx_description
1 polymer ?
#
loop_
_entity_poly.entity_id
_entity_poly.type
_entity_poly.pdbx_seq_one_letter_code
_entity_poly.pdbx_strand_id
1 'polypeptide(L)' 'HMADLRNMVTSPGGTSAEAIYQMEKGGLRTVLSRAVYAAYRRTQTLGQEEAAKERS' A
#
# COMPACT_ATOMS: atom_id res chain seq x y z
N HIS A 1 -10.26 14.44 -8.57
CA HIS A 1 -9.95 12.99 -8.53
C HIS A 1 -8.42 12.81 -8.36
N MET A 2 -7.91 11.72 -7.79
CA MET A 2 -6.46 11.57 -7.50
C MET A 2 -5.57 11.60 -8.75
N ALA A 3 -6.11 11.16 -9.89
CA ALA A 3 -5.40 11.25 -11.17
C ALA A 3 -5.11 12.71 -11.57
N ASP A 4 -5.95 13.67 -11.17
CA ASP A 4 -5.77 15.08 -11.53
C ASP A 4 -4.54 15.67 -10.84
N LEU A 5 -4.38 15.40 -9.54
CA LEU A 5 -3.19 15.80 -8.77
C LEU A 5 -1.90 15.20 -9.34
N ARG A 6 -1.94 13.92 -9.72
CA ARG A 6 -0.82 13.24 -10.36
C ARG A 6 -0.47 13.87 -11.72
N ASN A 7 -1.49 14.17 -12.52
CA ASN A 7 -1.29 14.73 -13.86
C ASN A 7 -0.70 16.15 -13.81
N MET A 8 -1.01 16.95 -12.77
CA MET A 8 -0.43 18.28 -12.60
C MET A 8 1.10 18.30 -12.43
N VAL A 9 1.70 17.20 -11.98
CA VAL A 9 3.17 17.08 -11.74
C VAL A 9 3.85 16.09 -12.68
N THR A 10 3.12 15.58 -13.67
CA THR A 10 3.60 14.56 -14.59
C THR A 10 3.47 15.06 -16.02
N SER A 11 4.56 15.61 -16.56
CA SER A 11 4.64 15.92 -17.99
C SER A 11 4.88 14.63 -18.81
N PRO A 12 4.34 14.54 -20.05
CA PRO A 12 4.67 13.45 -20.95
C PRO A 12 6.19 13.38 -21.21
N GLY A 13 6.80 12.20 -20.98
CA GLY A 13 8.25 12.00 -21.13
C GLY A 13 9.12 12.65 -20.06
N GLY A 14 8.52 13.23 -19.01
CA GLY A 14 9.25 13.84 -17.90
C GLY A 14 9.78 12.83 -16.87
N THR A 15 10.61 13.32 -15.94
CA THR A 15 11.21 12.50 -14.87
C THR A 15 10.15 11.85 -13.96
N SER A 16 9.08 12.58 -13.62
CA SER A 16 7.95 12.03 -12.85
C SER A 16 7.23 10.91 -13.58
N ALA A 17 7.10 11.00 -14.92
CA ALA A 17 6.44 9.98 -15.72
C ALA A 17 7.25 8.67 -15.72
N GLU A 18 8.58 8.76 -15.87
CA GLU A 18 9.47 7.61 -15.80
C GLU A 18 9.48 7.00 -14.39
N ALA A 19 9.53 7.82 -13.34
CA ALA A 19 9.44 7.33 -11.96
C ALA A 19 8.14 6.56 -11.70
N ILE A 20 7.00 7.10 -12.12
CA ILE A 20 5.71 6.43 -12.00
C ILE A 20 5.71 5.13 -12.80
N TYR A 21 6.24 5.12 -14.03
CA TYR A 21 6.34 3.92 -14.85
C TYR A 21 7.12 2.81 -14.14
N GLN A 22 8.29 3.11 -13.56
CA GLN A 22 9.09 2.13 -12.84
C GLN A 22 8.40 1.64 -11.56
N MET A 23 7.69 2.52 -10.83
CA MET A 23 6.88 2.14 -9.67
C MET A 23 5.75 1.16 -10.06
N GLU A 24 5.08 1.40 -11.18
CA GLU A 24 4.04 0.48 -11.69
C GLU A 24 4.62 -0.85 -12.15
N LYS A 25 5.71 -0.80 -12.92
CA LYS A 25 6.43 -1.98 -13.39
C LYS A 25 6.92 -2.83 -12.21
N GLY A 26 7.36 -2.18 -11.13
CA GLY A 26 7.75 -2.81 -9.86
C GLY A 26 6.59 -3.31 -9.00
N GLY A 27 5.33 -3.10 -9.41
CA GLY A 27 4.16 -3.59 -8.69
C GLY A 27 3.86 -2.87 -7.38
N LEU A 28 4.28 -1.60 -7.24
CA LEU A 28 4.16 -0.83 -5.99
C LEU A 28 2.73 -0.85 -5.41
N ARG A 29 1.71 -0.70 -6.27
CA ARG A 29 0.30 -0.73 -5.84
C ARG A 29 -0.05 -2.05 -5.18
N THR A 30 0.36 -3.16 -5.76
CA THR A 30 0.13 -4.50 -5.21
C THR A 30 0.85 -4.70 -3.87
N VAL A 31 2.08 -4.22 -3.76
CA VAL A 31 2.86 -4.30 -2.52
C VAL A 31 2.15 -3.54 -1.40
N LEU A 32 1.70 -2.30 -1.66
CA LEU A 32 0.98 -1.49 -0.69
C LEU A 32 -0.33 -2.15 -0.24
N SER A 33 -1.13 -2.68 -1.17
CA SER A 33 -2.36 -3.40 -0.82
C SER A 33 -2.10 -4.63 0.05
N ARG A 34 -1.06 -5.42 -0.28
CA ARG A 34 -0.67 -6.59 0.52
C ARG A 34 -0.17 -6.20 1.90
N ALA A 35 0.61 -5.12 2.01
CA ALA A 35 1.12 -4.64 3.29
C ALA A 35 -0.02 -4.24 4.24
N VAL A 36 -1.01 -3.48 3.75
CA VAL A 36 -2.19 -3.10 4.54
C VAL A 36 -2.97 -4.35 4.98
N TYR A 37 -3.18 -5.30 4.08
CA TYR A 37 -3.89 -6.54 4.41
C TYR A 37 -3.14 -7.38 5.45
N ALA A 38 -1.81 -7.51 5.31
CA ALA A 38 -0.98 -8.21 6.28
C ALA A 38 -1.02 -7.55 7.66
N ALA A 39 -0.97 -6.23 7.73
CA ALA A 39 -1.12 -5.48 8.97
C ALA A 39 -2.48 -5.76 9.64
N TYR A 40 -3.57 -5.68 8.87
CA TYR A 40 -4.91 -6.02 9.34
C TYR A 40 -5.02 -7.45 9.91
N ARG A 41 -4.45 -8.43 9.20
CA ARG A 41 -4.41 -9.83 9.65
C ARG A 41 -3.64 -9.97 10.96
N ARG A 42 -2.48 -9.32 11.09
CA ARG A 42 -1.66 -9.37 12.31
C ARG A 42 -2.39 -8.78 13.50
N THR A 43 -3.06 -7.64 13.33
CA THR A 43 -3.86 -7.03 14.41
C THR A 43 -4.95 -7.95 14.92
N GLN A 44 -5.65 -8.67 14.03
CA GLN A 44 -6.66 -9.65 14.45
C GLN A 44 -6.05 -10.83 15.22
N THR A 45 -4.96 -11.40 14.72
CA THR A 45 -4.27 -12.50 15.41
C THR A 45 -3.81 -12.07 16.80
N LEU A 46 -3.20 -10.90 16.93
CA LEU A 46 -2.79 -10.35 18.23
C LEU A 46 -3.99 -10.17 19.18
N GLY A 47 -5.10 -9.62 18.70
CA GLY A 47 -6.31 -9.48 19.52
C GLY A 47 -6.88 -10.81 20.01
N GLN A 48 -6.81 -11.87 19.17
CA GLN A 48 -7.22 -13.22 19.56
C GLN A 48 -6.26 -13.85 20.59
N GLU A 49 -4.95 -13.66 20.43
CA GLU A 49 -3.92 -14.12 21.36
C GLU A 49 -4.11 -13.49 22.75
N GLU A 50 -4.37 -12.18 22.83
CA GLU A 50 -4.62 -11.48 24.09
C GLU A 50 -5.92 -11.96 24.76
N ALA A 51 -7.01 -12.08 24.01
CA ALA A 51 -8.28 -12.60 24.55
C ALA A 51 -8.19 -14.06 25.04
N ALA A 52 -7.30 -14.87 24.45
CA ALA A 52 -7.05 -16.24 24.90
C ALA A 52 -6.26 -16.26 26.23
N LYS A 53 -5.29 -15.35 26.40
CA LYS A 53 -4.54 -15.21 27.66
C LYS A 53 -5.44 -14.80 28.82
N GLU A 54 -6.38 -13.89 28.60
CA GLU A 54 -7.31 -13.42 29.64
C GLU A 54 -8.27 -14.51 30.16
N ARG A 55 -8.44 -15.60 29.40
CA ARG A 55 -9.32 -16.74 29.76
C ARG A 55 -8.59 -17.91 30.39
N SER A 56 -7.26 -17.89 30.42
CA SER A 56 -6.40 -18.91 31.03
C SER A 56 -5.99 -18.52 32.45
#